data_AF-A0A266LPX3-F1
#
_entry.id   AF-A0A266LPX3-F1
#
_cell.length_a   1.000
_cell.length_b   1.000
_cell.length_c   1.000
_cell.angle_alpha   90.00
_cell.angle_beta   90.00
_cell.angle_gamma   90.00
#
_symmetry.space_group_name_H-M   'P 1'
#
loop_
_entity.id
_entity.type
_entity.pdbx_description
1 polymer ?
#
loop_
_entity_poly.entity_id
_entity_poly.type
_entity_poly.pdbx_seq_one_letter_code
_entity_poly.pdbx_strand_id
1 'polypeptide(L)' 'MLHSFRGVHKGCVFTIYFKVYPKCLTSRLEIDGLTPLDYADDIWSDQDQAKADISNDARRIIDGMRS' A
#
# COMPACT_ATOMS: atom_id res chain seq x y z
N MET A 1 -5.49 8.96 -13.18
CA MET A 1 -4.61 9.79 -12.31
C MET A 1 -3.91 8.83 -11.36
N LEU A 2 -2.58 8.90 -11.22
CA LEU A 2 -1.84 8.09 -10.26
C LEU A 2 -1.87 8.83 -8.92
N HIS A 3 -2.51 8.25 -7.90
CA HIS A 3 -2.49 8.82 -6.55
C HIS A 3 -1.46 8.07 -5.72
N SER A 4 -0.59 8.78 -5.02
CA SER A 4 0.39 8.16 -4.12
C SER A 4 0.21 8.66 -2.70
N PHE A 5 0.26 7.75 -1.73
CA PHE A 5 0.31 8.06 -0.31
C PHE A 5 1.63 7.59 0.27
N ARG A 6 2.35 8.48 0.95
CA ARG A 6 3.61 8.15 1.63
C ARG A 6 3.41 8.15 3.13
N GLY A 7 3.83 7.09 3.80
CA GLY A 7 3.80 6.93 5.24
C GLY A 7 5.15 6.55 5.83
N VAL A 8 5.26 6.71 7.15
CA VAL A 8 6.43 6.27 7.92
C VAL A 8 5.94 5.44 9.10
N HIS A 9 6.53 4.27 9.30
CA HIS A 9 6.27 3.43 10.47
C HIS A 9 7.57 2.89 11.03
N LYS A 10 7.82 3.11 12.33
CA LYS A 10 9.04 2.68 13.04
C LYS A 10 10.36 3.12 12.34
N GLY A 11 10.34 4.26 11.66
CA GLY A 11 11.49 4.78 10.92
C GLY A 11 11.69 4.15 9.52
N CYS A 12 10.84 3.21 9.11
CA CYS A 12 10.78 2.71 7.74
C CYS A 12 9.75 3.51 6.94
N VAL A 13 10.10 3.88 5.71
CA VAL A 13 9.22 4.60 4.79
C VAL A 13 8.48 3.58 3.94
N PHE A 14 7.18 3.82 3.73
CA PHE A 14 6.40 3.09 2.74
C PHE A 14 5.61 4.05 1.86
N THR A 15 5.41 3.66 0.61
CA THR A 15 4.65 4.41 -0.39
C THR A 15 3.61 3.50 -1.03
N ILE A 16 2.37 3.97 -1.08
CA ILE A 16 1.24 3.28 -1.70
C ILE A 16 0.88 4.03 -2.97
N TYR A 17 0.83 3.35 -4.10
CA TYR A 17 0.42 3.90 -5.38
C TYR A 17 -0.91 3.31 -5.80
N PHE A 18 -1.92 4.16 -5.93
CA PHE A 18 -3.23 3.79 -6.42
C PHE A 18 -3.35 4.14 -7.90
N LYS A 19 -3.81 3.17 -8.67
CA LYS A 19 -4.21 3.35 -10.06
C LYS A 19 -5.67 2.96 -10.20
N VAL A 20 -6.51 4.01 -10.32
CA VAL A 20 -7.95 3.90 -10.49
C VAL A 20 -8.27 3.68 -11.97
N TYR A 21 -9.02 2.62 -12.25
CA TYR A 21 -9.66 2.36 -13.54
C TYR A 21 -11.18 2.46 -13.39
N PRO A 22 -11.94 2.63 -14.50
CA PRO A 22 -13.39 2.85 -14.44
C PRO A 22 -14.23 1.78 -13.70
N LYS A 23 -13.67 0.57 -13.48
CA LYS A 23 -14.35 -0.56 -12.81
C LYS A 23 -13.49 -1.27 -11.76
N CYS A 24 -12.25 -0.85 -11.56
CA CYS A 24 -11.34 -1.52 -10.64
C CYS A 24 -10.30 -0.55 -10.08
N LEU A 25 -9.87 -0.82 -8.86
CA LEU A 25 -8.74 -0.15 -8.22
C LEU A 25 -7.58 -1.14 -8.20
N THR A 26 -6.41 -0.72 -8.67
CA THR A 26 -5.18 -1.48 -8.43
C THR A 26 -4.28 -0.66 -7.54
N SER A 27 -3.50 -1.33 -6.69
CA SER A 27 -2.55 -0.65 -5.83
C SER A 27 -1.19 -1.32 -5.83
N ARG A 28 -0.14 -0.55 -5.55
CA ARG A 28 1.21 -1.04 -5.32
C ARG A 28 1.74 -0.48 -4.01
N LEU A 29 2.29 -1.35 -3.16
CA LEU A 29 2.99 -0.98 -1.94
C LEU A 29 4.49 -1.12 -2.15
N GLU A 30 5.22 -0.05 -1.91
CA GLU A 30 6.67 -0.02 -1.84
C GLU A 30 7.09 0.24 -0.39
N ILE A 31 7.95 -0.59 0.17
CA ILE A 31 8.55 -0.39 1.49
C ILE A 31 10.06 -0.31 1.27
N ASP A 32 10.71 0.66 1.91
CA ASP A 32 12.16 0.85 1.79
C ASP A 32 12.92 -0.45 2.14
N GLY A 33 13.73 -0.93 1.19
CA GLY A 33 14.50 -2.18 1.34
C GLY A 33 13.75 -3.48 1.01
N LEU A 34 12.49 -3.42 0.55
CA LEU A 34 11.71 -4.60 0.15
C LEU A 34 11.29 -4.58 -1.32
N THR A 35 10.98 -5.77 -1.86
CA THR A 35 10.37 -5.89 -3.19
C THR A 35 8.96 -5.30 -3.17
N PRO A 36 8.56 -4.48 -4.16
CA PRO A 36 7.21 -3.94 -4.25
C PRO A 36 6.14 -5.04 -4.27
N LEU A 37 5.02 -4.80 -3.62
CA LEU A 37 3.86 -5.68 -3.57
C LEU A 37 2.73 -5.08 -4.41
N ASP A 38 2.26 -5.82 -5.42
CA ASP A 38 1.16 -5.42 -6.29
C ASP A 38 -0.16 -6.06 -5.80
N TYR A 39 -1.17 -5.23 -5.56
CA TYR A 39 -2.53 -5.62 -5.19
C TYR A 39 -3.45 -5.37 -6.39
N ALA A 40 -3.50 -6.35 -7.29
CA ALA A 40 -4.28 -6.29 -8.53
C ALA A 40 -5.66 -6.97 -8.43
N ASP A 41 -5.82 -7.93 -7.52
CA ASP A 41 -7.04 -8.73 -7.34
C ASP A 41 -7.96 -8.23 -6.21
N ASP A 42 -7.47 -7.34 -5.34
CA ASP A 42 -8.29 -6.75 -4.28
C ASP A 42 -9.19 -5.66 -4.87
N ILE A 43 -10.49 -5.95 -4.94
CA ILE A 43 -11.50 -5.00 -5.40
C ILE A 43 -11.93 -4.15 -4.21
N TRP A 44 -11.25 -3.03 -3.99
CA TRP A 44 -11.73 -2.01 -3.06
C TRP A 44 -12.82 -1.16 -3.70
N SER A 45 -13.93 -1.00 -2.97
CA SER A 45 -15.03 -0.10 -3.35
C SER A 45 -14.67 1.37 -3.17
N ASP A 46 -13.66 1.68 -2.36
CA ASP A 46 -13.26 3.05 -2.00
C ASP A 46 -11.74 3.17 -1.76
N GLN A 47 -11.18 4.33 -2.10
CA GLN A 47 -9.73 4.59 -2.01
C GLN A 47 -9.24 4.73 -0.56
N ASP A 48 -10.04 5.25 0.36
CA ASP A 48 -9.67 5.35 1.77
C ASP A 48 -9.65 3.97 2.43
N GLN A 49 -10.58 3.08 2.07
CA GLN A 49 -10.54 1.69 2.52
C GLN A 49 -9.27 0.99 2.01
N ALA A 50 -8.95 1.11 0.72
CA ALA A 50 -7.72 0.57 0.13
C ALA A 50 -6.48 1.08 0.83
N LYS A 51 -6.45 2.39 1.12
CA LYS A 51 -5.35 3.01 1.84
C LYS A 51 -5.22 2.47 3.26
N ALA A 52 -6.32 2.26 3.98
CA ALA A 52 -6.29 1.75 5.34
C ALA A 52 -5.76 0.30 5.39
N ASP A 53 -6.25 -0.57 4.51
CA ASP A 53 -5.84 -1.97 4.45
C ASP A 53 -4.36 -2.10 4.08
N ILE A 54 -3.93 -1.44 3.01
CA ILE A 54 -2.54 -1.50 2.55
C ILE A 54 -1.59 -0.83 3.56
N SER A 55 -2.03 0.23 4.25
CA SER A 55 -1.25 0.83 5.33
C SER A 55 -1.09 -0.12 6.53
N ASN A 56 -2.13 -0.87 6.88
CA ASN A 56 -2.04 -1.88 7.92
C ASN A 56 -1.12 -3.02 7.52
N ASP A 57 -1.17 -3.46 6.26
CA ASP A 57 -0.29 -4.50 5.75
C ASP A 57 1.17 -4.04 5.75
N ALA A 58 1.44 -2.81 5.28
CA ALA A 58 2.77 -2.20 5.36
C ALA A 58 3.32 -2.18 6.79
N ARG A 59 2.48 -1.81 7.77
CA ARG A 59 2.87 -1.82 9.18
C ARG A 59 3.17 -3.23 9.68
N ARG A 60 2.36 -4.23 9.33
CA ARG A 60 2.57 -5.63 9.70
C ARG A 60 3.88 -6.18 9.15
N ILE A 61 4.19 -5.87 7.89
CA ILE A 61 5.45 -6.28 7.24
C ILE A 61 6.64 -5.62 7.97
N ILE A 62 6.56 -4.31 8.24
CA ILE A 62 7.60 -3.58 8.97
C ILE A 62 7.78 -4.13 10.40
N ASP A 63 6.69 -4.52 11.06
CA ASP A 63 6.73 -5.14 12.38
C ASP A 63 7.42 -6.51 12.35
N GLY A 64 7.09 -7.34 11.35
CA GLY A 64 7.70 -8.65 11.14
C GLY A 64 9.20 -8.60 10.80
N MET A 65 9.66 -7.55 10.12
CA MET A 65 11.10 -7.34 9.85
C MET A 65 11.94 -7.02 11.09
N ARG A 66 11.31 -6.58 12.19
CA ARG A 66 12.00 -6.15 13.42
C ARG A 66 11.88 -7.14 14.58
N SER A 67 11.28 -8.30 14.36
CA SER A 67 11.22 -9.40 15.35
C SER A 67 12.48 -10.27 15.34
#